data_AF-A0AA96GI95-F1
#
_entry.id   AF-A0AA96GI95-F1
#
_cell.length_a   1.000
_cell.length_b   1.000
_cell.length_c   1.000
_cell.angle_alpha   90.00
_cell.angle_beta   90.00
_cell.angle_gamma   90.00
#
_symmetry.space_group_name_H-M   'P 1'
#
loop_
_entity.id
_entity.type
_entity.pdbx_description
1 polymer ?
#
loop_
_entity_poly.entity_id
_entity_poly.type
_entity_poly.pdbx_seq_one_letter_code
_entity_poly.pdbx_strand_id
1 'polypeptide(L)' 'MNGWKGVHREELIRVMGPPTRQTAMPNGGQRLEFIQRITRHPLGGEVYGTSYECHKTFELDAEGIIQKAVAEPAC' A
#
# COMPACT_ATOMS: atom_id res chain seq x y z
N MET A 1 6.17 -10.72 1.68
CA MET A 1 6.31 -9.34 2.19
C MET A 1 5.81 -9.30 3.63
N ASN A 2 6.71 -9.31 4.61
CA ASN A 2 6.37 -9.29 6.05
C ASN A 2 6.77 -7.97 6.75
N GLY A 3 6.97 -6.87 6.01
CA GLY A 3 7.65 -5.68 6.54
C GLY A 3 6.79 -4.68 7.32
N TRP A 4 5.46 -4.74 7.24
CA TRP A 4 4.58 -3.69 7.80
C TRP A 4 3.77 -4.12 9.02
N LYS A 5 3.70 -5.42 9.33
CA LYS A 5 2.92 -5.90 10.47
C LYS A 5 3.51 -5.35 11.77
N GLY A 6 2.66 -4.81 12.64
CA GLY A 6 3.05 -4.17 13.90
C GLY A 6 3.44 -2.68 13.78
N VAL A 7 3.48 -2.12 12.56
CA VAL A 7 3.71 -0.68 12.36
C VAL A 7 2.42 0.10 12.60
N HIS A 8 2.51 1.26 13.25
CA HIS A 8 1.37 2.15 13.46
C HIS A 8 1.01 2.92 12.18
N ARG A 9 -0.28 3.22 12.00
CA ARG A 9 -0.80 3.89 10.80
C ARG A 9 -0.11 5.22 10.47
N GLU A 10 0.37 5.93 11.48
CA GLU A 10 1.02 7.23 11.28
C GLU A 10 2.36 7.10 10.56
N GLU A 11 3.15 6.07 10.89
CA GLU A 11 4.41 5.80 10.20
C GLU A 11 4.14 5.33 8.77
N LEU A 12 3.09 4.53 8.56
CA LEU A 12 2.65 4.15 7.21
C LEU A 12 2.29 5.38 6.37
N ILE A 13 1.49 6.30 6.91
CA ILE A 13 1.08 7.54 6.22
C ILE A 13 2.29 8.46 5.99
N ARG A 14 3.24 8.52 6.92
CA ARG A 14 4.46 9.30 6.76
C ARG A 14 5.31 8.79 5.59
N VAL A 15 5.41 7.48 5.40
CA VAL A 15 6.21 6.86 4.34
C VAL A 15 5.48 6.86 2.99
N MET A 16 4.18 6.54 2.98
CA MET A 16 3.41 6.34 1.75
C MET A 16 2.57 7.54 1.33
N GLY A 17 2.42 8.55 2.19
CA GLY A 17 1.44 9.61 2.03
C GLY A 17 0.04 9.22 2.53
N PRO A 18 -0.98 10.05 2.30
CA PRO A 18 -2.35 9.71 2.67
C PRO A 18 -2.88 8.53 1.84
N PRO A 19 -3.74 7.67 2.43
CA PRO A 19 -4.38 6.59 1.69
C PRO A 19 -5.32 7.15 0.62
N THR A 20 -5.42 6.45 -0.51
CA THR A 20 -6.39 6.76 -1.56
C THR A 20 -7.82 6.50 -1.08
N ARG A 21 -7.99 5.47 -0.25
CA ARG A 21 -9.27 5.13 0.37
C ARG A 21 -9.08 4.59 1.77
N GLN A 22 -10.02 4.94 2.65
CA GLN A 22 -10.08 4.45 4.03
C GLN A 22 -11.49 3.93 4.30
N THR A 23 -11.59 2.70 4.81
CA THR A 23 -12.86 2.04 5.14
C THR A 23 -12.81 1.52 6.56
N ALA A 24 -13.80 1.87 7.38
CA ALA A 24 -13.92 1.32 8.74
C ALA A 24 -14.28 -0.17 8.67
N MET A 25 -13.68 -0.97 9.55
CA MET A 25 -13.96 -2.40 9.65
C MET A 25 -14.90 -2.69 10.85
N PRO A 26 -15.71 -3.78 10.79
CA PRO A 26 -16.63 -4.13 11.87
C PRO A 26 -15.98 -4.39 13.23
N ASN A 27 -14.68 -4.74 13.26
CA ASN A 27 -13.90 -4.97 14.47
C ASN A 27 -13.36 -3.68 15.12
N GLY A 28 -13.81 -2.50 14.67
CA GLY A 28 -13.30 -1.20 15.12
C GLY A 28 -11.98 -0.80 14.46
N GLY A 29 -11.39 -1.67 13.65
CA GLY A 29 -10.19 -1.39 12.86
C GLY A 29 -10.46 -0.61 11.58
N GLN A 30 -9.44 -0.49 10.75
CA GLN A 30 -9.50 0.28 9.51
C GLN A 30 -8.78 -0.43 8.38
N ARG A 31 -9.37 -0.42 7.19
CA ARG A 31 -8.71 -0.81 5.95
C ARG A 31 -8.25 0.44 5.21
N LEU A 32 -6.96 0.51 4.90
CA LEU A 32 -6.34 1.57 4.12
C LEU A 32 -5.91 1.03 2.76
N GLU A 33 -6.24 1.74 1.68
CA GLU A 33 -5.86 1.39 0.32
C GLU A 33 -4.99 2.50 -0.27
N PHE A 34 -3.89 2.10 -0.91
CA PHE A 34 -2.92 3.00 -1.54
C PHE A 34 -2.69 2.55 -2.98
N ILE A 35 -2.59 3.51 -3.89
CA ILE A 35 -2.24 3.26 -5.28
C ILE A 35 -0.87 3.88 -5.55
N GLN A 36 0.12 3.05 -5.88
CA GLN A 36 1.45 3.48 -6.30
C GLN A 36 1.61 3.26 -7.80
N ARG A 37 1.88 4.34 -8.54
CA ARG A 37 2.21 4.26 -9.96
C ARG A 37 3.71 4.04 -10.11
N ILE A 38 4.10 2.92 -10.70
CA ILE A 38 5.49 2.58 -10.97
C ILE A 38 5.70 2.68 -12.48
N THR A 39 6.44 3.71 -12.90
CA THR A 39 6.91 3.82 -14.28
C THR A 39 8.28 3.19 -14.38
N ARG A 40 8.40 2.07 -15.10
CA ARG A 40 9.71 1.49 -15.42
C ARG A 40 10.24 2.17 -16.67
N HIS A 41 11.40 2.81 -16.54
CA HIS A 41 12.12 3.30 -17.70
C HIS A 41 12.57 2.10 -18.56
N PRO A 42 12.51 2.23 -19.89
CA PRO A 42 12.98 1.16 -20.77
C PRO A 42 14.45 0.86 -20.50
N LEU A 43 14.82 -0.42 -20.51
CA LEU A 43 16.21 -0.87 -20.43
C LEU A 43 16.66 -1.34 -21.82
N GLY A 44 17.73 -0.78 -22.36
CA GLY A 44 18.23 -1.14 -23.69
C GLY A 44 17.38 -0.60 -24.84
N GLY A 45 17.12 -1.41 -25.87
CA GLY A 45 16.45 -1.01 -27.12
C GLY A 45 14.92 -0.93 -27.07
N GLU A 46 14.30 -0.96 -25.88
CA GLU A 46 12.86 -0.80 -25.74
C GLU A 46 12.46 0.69 -25.89
N VAL A 47 11.45 0.95 -26.71
CA VAL A 47 11.05 2.32 -27.10
C VAL A 47 10.00 2.91 -26.15
N TYR A 48 9.33 2.08 -25.33
CA TYR A 48 8.27 2.50 -24.42
C TYR A 48 8.52 1.96 -23.01
N GLY A 49 8.40 2.84 -22.01
CA GLY A 49 8.37 2.43 -20.61
C GLY A 49 7.00 1.87 -20.24
N THR A 50 6.97 0.77 -19.49
CA THR A 50 5.70 0.22 -18.99
C THR A 50 5.35 0.86 -17.64
N SER A 51 4.15 1.44 -17.55
CA SER A 51 3.61 1.95 -16.29
C SER A 51 2.68 0.91 -15.68
N TYR A 52 2.90 0.58 -14.41
CA TYR A 52 2.07 -0.33 -13.65
C TYR A 52 1.46 0.39 -12.45
N GLU A 53 0.18 0.14 -12.17
CA GLU A 53 -0.46 0.57 -10.93
C GLU A 53 -0.35 -0.57 -9.91
N CYS A 54 0.22 -0.26 -8.76
CA CYS A 54 0.37 -1.15 -7.63
C CYS A 54 -0.65 -0.79 -6.56
N HIS A 55 -1.57 -1.69 -6.25
CA HIS A 55 -2.55 -1.49 -5.19
C HIS A 55 -2.02 -2.13 -3.91
N LYS A 56 -1.90 -1.34 -2.84
CA LYS A 56 -1.48 -1.81 -1.52
C LYS A 56 -2.60 -1.60 -0.53
N THR A 57 -3.02 -2.68 0.12
CA THR A 57 -4.10 -2.68 1.10
C THR A 57 -3.53 -3.08 2.46
N PHE A 58 -3.83 -2.28 3.48
CA PHE A 58 -3.43 -2.52 4.86
C PHE A 58 -4.67 -2.63 5.73
N GLU A 59 -4.69 -3.64 6.60
CA GLU A 59 -5.72 -3.80 7.61
C GLU A 59 -5.10 -3.48 8.97
N LEU A 60 -5.70 -2.51 9.64
CA LEU A 60 -5.34 -2.01 10.96
C LEU A 60 -6.34 -2.55 11.98
N ASP A 61 -5.88 -2.78 13.21
CA ASP A 61 -6.78 -2.94 14.36
C ASP A 61 -7.32 -1.59 14.87
N ALA A 62 -8.09 -1.65 15.96
CA ALA A 62 -8.70 -0.48 16.58
C ALA A 62 -7.67 0.51 17.17
N GLU A 63 -6.46 0.06 17.46
CA GLU A 63 -5.35 0.89 17.95
C GLU A 63 -4.55 1.51 16.78
N GLY A 64 -4.91 1.20 15.53
CA GLY A 64 -4.21 1.72 14.36
C GLY A 64 -2.92 0.97 14.05
N ILE A 65 -2.75 -0.26 14.54
CA ILE A 65 -1.60 -1.11 14.26
C ILE A 65 -1.89 -2.05 13.09
N ILE A 66 -0.97 -2.15 12.14
CA ILE A 66 -1.11 -3.01 10.96
C ILE A 66 -1.08 -4.48 11.35
N GLN A 67 -2.17 -5.17 11.06
CA GLN A 67 -2.33 -6.62 11.24
C GLN A 67 -2.03 -7.39 9.96
N LYS A 68 -2.37 -6.80 8.80
CA LYS A 68 -2.20 -7.41 7.47
C LYS A 68 -1.82 -6.37 6.43
N ALA A 69 -0.95 -6.76 5.50
CA ALA A 69 -0.57 -5.96 4.33
C ALA A 69 -0.61 -6.86 3.09
N VAL A 70 -1.29 -6.40 2.03
CA VAL A 70 -1.44 -7.10 0.75
C VAL A 70 -1.08 -6.13 -0.37
N ALA A 71 -0.31 -6.58 -1.36
CA ALA A 71 0.04 -5.80 -2.55
C ALA A 71 -0.37 -6.59 -3.80
N GLU A 72 -1.18 -5.97 -4.67
CA GLU A 72 -1.69 -6.56 -5.90
C GLU A 72 -1.56 -5.58 -7.08
N PRO A 73 -0.95 -5.98 -8.23
CA PRO A 73 -0.14 -7.20 -8.42
C PRO A 73 1.09 -7.22 -7.48
N ALA A 74 1.87 -8.30 -7.46
CA ALA A 74 3.04 -8.42 -6.58
C ALA A 74 4.14 -7.39 -6.94
N CYS A 75 3.99 -6.20 -6.39
CA CYS A 75 5.01 -5.20 -6.11
C CYS A 75 5.32 -5.24 -4.61
#